data_AF-A0A9E4C9K8-F1
#
_entry.id   AF-A0A9E4C9K8-F1
#
_cell.length_a   1.000
_cell.length_b   1.000
_cell.length_c   1.000
_cell.angle_alpha   90.00
_cell.angle_beta   90.00
_cell.angle_gamma   90.00
#
_symmetry.space_group_name_H-M   'P 1'
#
loop_
_entity.id
_entity.type
_entity.pdbx_description
1 polymer ?
#
loop_
_entity_poly.entity_id
_entity_poly.type
_entity_poly.pdbx_seq_one_letter_code
_entity_poly.pdbx_strand_id
1 'polypeptide(L)'
;NTPQQALVLLNDPTYVEAARVLAARVMRDGGADAAARLRFAFGVVLQREPTGAEVDVLEKLRAKHLAEYQADPGSAAALLKVGASPPAEGLDPAELAAWTSVTRTLLNLHETITRY
;
A
#
# COMPACT_ATOMS: atom_id res chain seq x y z
N ASN A 1 -19.83 -1.85 16.18
CA ASN A 1 -18.54 -1.13 16.29
C ASN A 1 -17.98 -0.89 14.90
N THR A 2 -18.72 -0.15 14.07
CA THR A 2 -18.64 1.31 13.78
C THR A 2 -17.60 1.67 12.71
N PRO A 3 -18.04 1.86 11.44
CA PRO A 3 -17.22 2.33 10.32
C PRO A 3 -16.47 3.64 10.57
N GLN A 4 -16.92 4.47 11.51
CA GLN A 4 -16.23 5.71 11.89
C GLN A 4 -14.89 5.49 12.60
N GLN A 5 -14.68 4.36 13.29
CA GLN A 5 -13.36 4.05 13.86
C GLN A 5 -12.33 3.68 12.78
N ALA A 6 -12.76 3.11 11.66
CA ALA A 6 -11.90 2.78 10.52
C ALA A 6 -11.26 4.04 9.91
N LEU A 7 -12.02 5.15 9.89
CA LEU A 7 -11.54 6.43 9.36
C LEU A 7 -10.52 7.12 10.29
N VAL A 8 -10.64 6.92 11.61
CA VAL A 8 -9.69 7.47 12.61
C VAL A 8 -8.40 6.66 12.64
N LEU A 9 -8.47 5.32 12.50
CA LEU A 9 -7.30 4.45 12.35
C LEU A 9 -6.53 4.73 11.04
N LEU A 10 -7.20 5.19 9.99
CA LEU A 10 -6.59 5.40 8.68
C LEU A 10 -5.56 6.54 8.64
N ASN A 11 -5.71 7.52 9.54
CA ASN A 11 -4.75 8.61 9.72
C ASN A 11 -3.82 8.36 10.90
N ASP A 12 -3.98 7.23 11.60
CA ASP A 12 -3.03 6.85 12.64
C ASP A 12 -1.68 6.58 11.96
N PRO A 13 -0.59 7.26 12.39
CA PRO A 13 0.74 7.02 11.88
C PRO A 13 1.13 5.54 11.86
N THR A 14 0.62 4.76 12.80
CA THR A 14 0.86 3.31 12.92
C THR A 14 0.31 2.54 11.71
N TYR A 15 -0.85 2.95 11.17
CA TYR A 15 -1.44 2.26 10.01
C TYR A 15 -0.71 2.61 8.72
N VAL A 16 -0.31 3.86 8.57
CA VAL A 16 0.52 4.31 7.44
C VAL A 16 1.89 3.62 7.49
N GLU A 17 2.47 3.49 8.68
CA GLU A 17 3.70 2.74 8.91
C GLU A 17 3.55 1.26 8.56
N ALA A 18 2.48 0.60 9.00
CA ALA A 18 2.19 -0.79 8.65
C ALA A 18 2.05 -0.98 7.13
N ALA A 19 1.32 -0.08 6.45
CA ALA A 19 1.21 -0.08 4.99
C ALA A 19 2.58 0.08 4.33
N ARG A 20 3.43 1.00 4.81
CA ARG A 20 4.77 1.24 4.27
C ARG A 20 5.70 0.03 4.44
N VAL A 21 5.65 -0.63 5.59
CA VAL A 21 6.43 -1.86 5.84
C VAL A 21 5.95 -2.99 4.92
N LEU A 22 4.64 -3.15 4.76
CA LEU A 22 4.08 -4.12 3.82
C LEU A 22 4.47 -3.80 2.38
N ALA A 23 4.44 -2.53 1.97
CA ALA A 23 4.86 -2.08 0.64
C ALA A 23 6.32 -2.45 0.35
N ALA A 24 7.23 -2.21 1.32
CA ALA A 24 8.63 -2.61 1.18
C ALA A 24 8.78 -4.13 1.00
N ARG A 25 7.99 -4.93 1.73
CA ARG A 25 7.97 -6.39 1.59
C ARG A 25 7.43 -6.81 0.23
N VAL A 26 6.35 -6.21 -0.24
CA VAL A 26 5.76 -6.46 -1.57
C VAL A 26 6.78 -6.18 -2.67
N MET A 27 7.54 -5.08 -2.57
CA MET A 27 8.55 -4.74 -3.58
C MET A 27 9.73 -5.72 -3.60
N ARG A 28 10.09 -6.29 -2.45
CA ARG A 28 11.23 -7.23 -2.31
C ARG A 28 10.85 -8.67 -2.67
N ASP A 29 9.71 -9.13 -2.16
CA ASP A 29 9.32 -10.54 -2.21
C ASP A 29 8.25 -10.83 -3.27
N GLY A 30 7.52 -9.81 -3.72
CA GLY A 30 6.38 -9.95 -4.62
C GLY A 30 6.72 -10.16 -6.10
N GLY A 31 8.01 -10.26 -6.44
CA GLY A 31 8.48 -10.52 -7.80
C GLY A 31 8.72 -9.25 -8.64
N ALA A 32 8.92 -9.48 -9.94
CA ALA A 32 9.48 -8.48 -10.86
C ALA A 32 8.45 -7.51 -11.44
N ASP A 33 7.19 -7.92 -11.59
CA ASP A 33 6.13 -7.11 -12.20
C ASP A 33 5.04 -6.69 -11.21
N ALA A 34 4.22 -5.71 -11.60
CA ALA A 34 3.17 -5.16 -10.75
C ALA A 34 2.08 -6.20 -10.43
N ALA A 35 1.74 -7.08 -11.37
CA ALA A 35 0.71 -8.08 -11.17
C ALA A 35 1.13 -9.16 -10.16
N ALA A 36 2.38 -9.61 -10.20
CA ALA A 36 2.97 -10.53 -9.23
C ALA A 36 3.00 -9.91 -7.84
N ARG A 37 3.41 -8.64 -7.76
CA ARG A 37 3.41 -7.88 -6.50
C ARG A 37 2.01 -7.69 -5.92
N LEU A 38 1.01 -7.45 -6.77
CA LEU A 38 -0.39 -7.40 -6.35
C LEU A 38 -0.87 -8.76 -5.85
N ARG A 39 -0.62 -9.87 -6.57
CA ARG A 39 -0.96 -11.22 -6.08
C ARG A 39 -0.34 -11.52 -4.73
N PHE A 40 0.94 -11.19 -4.55
CA PHE A 40 1.63 -11.34 -3.27
C PHE A 40 0.95 -10.50 -2.17
N ALA A 41 0.65 -9.23 -2.43
CA ALA A 41 -0.01 -8.36 -1.47
C ALA A 41 -1.39 -8.89 -1.06
N PHE A 42 -2.18 -9.39 -2.01
CA PHE A 42 -3.47 -10.03 -1.74
C PHE A 42 -3.33 -11.31 -0.91
N GLY A 43 -2.35 -12.15 -1.21
CA GLY A 43 -2.07 -13.34 -0.41
C GLY A 43 -1.69 -13.02 1.03
N VAL A 44 -0.92 -11.94 1.25
CA VAL A 44 -0.52 -11.49 2.59
C VAL A 44 -1.69 -10.89 3.37
N VAL A 45 -2.56 -10.11 2.72
CA VAL A 45 -3.60 -9.32 3.42
C VAL A 45 -4.97 -10.02 3.45
N LEU A 46 -5.37 -10.65 2.34
CA LEU A 46 -6.70 -11.21 2.15
C LEU A 46 -6.71 -12.74 2.04
N GLN A 47 -5.54 -13.38 2.03
CA GLN A 47 -5.38 -14.84 1.92
C GLN A 47 -6.13 -15.45 0.71
N ARG A 48 -6.26 -14.68 -0.38
CA ARG A 48 -6.87 -15.10 -1.64
C ARG A 48 -6.16 -14.48 -2.83
N GLU A 49 -6.43 -14.99 -4.02
CA GLU A 49 -6.01 -14.34 -5.26
C GLU A 49 -6.88 -13.11 -5.56
N PRO A 50 -6.30 -12.05 -6.14
CA PRO A 50 -7.07 -10.94 -6.70
C PRO A 50 -7.83 -11.38 -7.95
N THR A 51 -9.00 -10.80 -8.17
CA THR A 51 -9.69 -10.89 -9.46
C THR A 51 -9.00 -10.00 -10.49
N GLY A 52 -9.19 -10.27 -11.79
CA GLY A 52 -8.61 -9.44 -12.85
C GLY A 52 -9.01 -7.96 -12.74
N ALA A 53 -10.27 -7.68 -12.40
CA ALA A 53 -10.75 -6.32 -12.19
C ALA A 53 -10.06 -5.60 -11.02
N GLU A 54 -9.77 -6.32 -9.93
CA GLU A 54 -9.04 -5.77 -8.79
C GLU A 54 -7.58 -5.45 -9.14
N VAL A 55 -6.93 -6.33 -9.90
CA VAL A 55 -5.57 -6.08 -10.41
C VAL A 55 -5.56 -4.81 -11.27
N ASP A 56 -6.46 -4.71 -12.24
CA ASP A 56 -6.53 -3.56 -13.16
C ASP A 56 -6.75 -2.24 -12.42
N VAL A 57 -7.63 -2.23 -11.41
CA VAL A 57 -7.92 -1.02 -10.62
C VAL A 57 -6.72 -0.62 -9.78
N LEU A 58 -6.08 -1.56 -9.10
CA LEU A 58 -4.95 -1.27 -8.22
C LEU A 58 -3.67 -0.95 -8.98
N GLU A 59 -3.48 -1.51 -10.17
CA GLU A 59 -2.38 -1.14 -11.06
C GLU A 59 -2.55 0.30 -11.56
N LYS A 60 -3.76 0.70 -11.96
CA LYS A 60 -4.06 2.10 -12.31
C LYS A 60 -3.84 3.04 -11.12
N LEU A 61 -4.25 2.63 -9.92
CA LEU A 61 -4.02 3.39 -8.70
C LEU A 61 -2.52 3.57 -8.42
N ARG A 62 -1.73 2.49 -8.53
CA ARG A 62 -0.27 2.54 -8.39
C ARG A 62 0.33 3.50 -9.41
N ALA A 63 -0.01 3.35 -10.69
CA ALA A 63 0.56 4.14 -11.77
C ALA A 63 0.26 5.64 -11.59
N LYS A 64 -0.98 5.96 -11.15
CA LYS A 64 -1.37 7.33 -10.80
C LYS A 64 -0.51 7.89 -9.68
N HIS A 65 -0.42 7.19 -8.55
CA HIS A 65 0.37 7.66 -7.41
C HIS A 65 1.87 7.74 -7.71
N LEU A 66 2.40 6.80 -8.50
CA LEU A 66 3.79 6.86 -8.94
C LEU A 66 4.07 8.14 -9.73
N ALA A 67 3.20 8.48 -10.69
CA ALA A 67 3.35 9.72 -11.46
C ALA A 67 3.25 10.97 -10.57
N GLU A 68 2.34 10.98 -9.59
CA GLU A 68 2.21 12.05 -8.60
C GLU A 68 3.49 12.19 -7.76
N TYR A 69 4.03 11.09 -7.24
CA TYR A 69 5.25 11.09 -6.41
C TYR A 69 6.53 11.37 -7.19
N GLN A 70 6.57 11.05 -8.48
CA GLN A 70 7.67 11.44 -9.37
C GLN A 70 7.61 12.94 -9.68
N ALA A 71 6.42 13.51 -9.84
CA ALA A 71 6.22 14.94 -10.07
C ALA A 71 6.45 15.78 -8.80
N ASP A 72 6.12 15.23 -7.62
CA ASP A 72 6.36 15.84 -6.32
C ASP A 72 7.05 14.86 -5.35
N PRO A 73 8.39 14.76 -5.41
CA PRO A 73 9.18 13.93 -4.50
C PRO A 73 9.04 14.35 -3.02
N GLY A 74 8.64 15.59 -2.75
CA GLY A 74 8.41 16.09 -1.39
C GLY A 74 7.24 15.38 -0.72
N SER A 75 6.15 15.16 -1.45
CA SER A 75 5.00 14.39 -0.98
C SER A 75 5.35 12.92 -0.70
N ALA A 76 6.20 12.31 -1.52
CA ALA A 76 6.70 10.95 -1.30
C ALA A 76 7.51 10.86 0.00
N ALA A 77 8.46 11.78 0.18
CA ALA A 77 9.28 11.84 1.39
C ALA A 77 8.45 12.10 2.65
N ALA A 78 7.42 12.94 2.57
CA ALA A 78 6.50 13.19 3.67
C ALA A 78 5.74 11.92 4.07
N LEU A 79 5.20 11.16 3.10
CA LEU A 79 4.51 9.90 3.36
C LEU A 79 5.45 8.85 3.96
N LEU A 80 6.67 8.71 3.41
CA LEU A 80 7.63 7.70 3.85
C LEU A 80 8.20 7.98 5.26
N LYS A 81 8.15 9.23 5.71
CA LYS A 81 8.54 9.64 7.07
C LYS A 81 7.42 9.46 8.11
N VAL A 82 6.23 9.05 7.70
CA VAL A 82 5.15 8.76 8.66
C VAL A 82 5.48 7.49 9.46
N GLY A 83 5.31 7.57 10.77
CA GLY A 83 5.60 6.50 11.72
C GLY A 83 6.96 6.66 12.41
N ALA A 84 7.31 5.69 13.26
CA ALA A 84 8.57 5.70 14.02
C ALA A 84 9.71 4.98 13.30
N SER A 85 9.42 4.06 12.38
CA SER A 85 10.43 3.29 11.64
C SER A 85 11.07 4.10 10.51
N PRO A 86 12.37 3.92 10.22
CA PRO A 86 13.00 4.52 9.05
C PRO A 86 12.40 3.99 7.73
N PRO A 87 12.45 4.77 6.63
CA PRO A 87 12.11 4.27 5.30
C PRO A 87 12.99 3.08 4.91
N ALA A 88 12.46 2.17 4.09
CA ALA A 88 13.22 1.03 3.62
C ALA A 88 14.34 1.48 2.68
N GLU A 89 15.59 1.09 2.98
CA GLU A 89 16.75 1.41 2.14
C GLU A 89 16.78 0.55 0.87
N GLY A 90 17.39 1.11 -0.18
CA GLY A 90 17.61 0.43 -1.47
C GLY A 90 16.39 0.34 -2.38
N LEU A 91 15.28 1.01 -2.04
CA LEU A 91 14.08 1.10 -2.87
C LEU A 91 13.90 2.52 -3.40
N ASP A 92 13.36 2.64 -4.61
CA ASP A 92 12.97 3.94 -5.16
C ASP A 92 11.87 4.58 -4.28
N PRO A 93 12.07 5.81 -3.78
CA PRO A 93 11.11 6.45 -2.87
C PRO A 93 9.73 6.67 -3.49
N ALA A 94 9.64 6.98 -4.79
CA ALA A 94 8.36 7.22 -5.44
C ALA A 94 7.58 5.91 -5.65
N GLU A 95 8.26 4.83 -6.03
CA GLU A 95 7.68 3.49 -6.07
C GLU A 95 7.24 3.02 -4.68
N LEU A 96 8.08 3.21 -3.65
CA LEU A 96 7.73 2.81 -2.29
C LEU A 96 6.50 3.57 -1.78
N ALA A 97 6.41 4.88 -2.06
CA ALA A 97 5.24 5.68 -1.73
C ALA A 97 3.99 5.21 -2.50
N ALA A 98 4.11 4.91 -3.79
CA ALA A 98 3.00 4.38 -4.60
C ALA A 98 2.49 3.03 -4.05
N TRP A 99 3.40 2.10 -3.73
CA TRP A 99 3.04 0.82 -3.11
C TRP A 99 2.48 0.97 -1.69
N THR A 100 2.90 1.99 -0.94
CA THR A 100 2.32 2.32 0.37
C THR A 100 0.84 2.71 0.21
N SER A 101 0.49 3.48 -0.83
CA SER A 101 -0.91 3.81 -1.11
C SER A 101 -1.73 2.57 -1.50
N VAL A 102 -1.20 1.69 -2.36
CA VAL A 102 -1.86 0.44 -2.75
C VAL A 102 -2.10 -0.48 -1.55
N THR A 103 -1.08 -0.70 -0.73
CA THR A 103 -1.17 -1.58 0.44
C THR A 103 -2.10 -1.01 1.51
N ARG A 104 -2.15 0.31 1.69
CA ARG A 104 -3.13 0.98 2.55
C ARG A 104 -4.57 0.74 2.06
N THR A 105 -4.81 0.81 0.75
CA THR A 105 -6.12 0.47 0.17
C THR A 105 -6.48 -1.00 0.42
N LEU A 106 -5.52 -1.93 0.28
CA LEU A 106 -5.75 -3.35 0.54
C LEU A 106 -6.07 -3.66 2.01
N LEU A 107 -5.33 -3.06 2.94
CA LEU A 107 -5.60 -3.22 4.37
C LEU A 107 -6.99 -2.69 4.73
N ASN A 108 -7.43 -1.61 4.06
CA ASN A 108 -8.79 -1.11 4.23
C ASN A 108 -9.85 -2.06 3.67
N LEU A 109 -9.55 -2.71 2.53
CA LEU A 109 -10.44 -3.73 1.97
C LEU A 109 -10.59 -4.94 2.90
N HIS A 110 -9.53 -5.35 3.60
CA HIS A 110 -9.62 -6.41 4.61
C HIS A 110 -10.58 -6.07 5.75
N GLU A 111 -10.49 -4.86 6.33
CA GLU A 111 -11.39 -4.46 7.41
C GLU A 111 -12.86 -4.45 6.96
N THR A 112 -13.13 -4.07 5.70
CA THR A 112 -14.49 -4.07 5.15
C THR A 112 -15.04 -5.48 4.90
N ILE A 113 -14.20 -6.43 4.49
CA ILE A 113 -14.61 -7.82 4.21
C ILE A 113 -14.77 -8.63 5.50
N THR A 114 -13.87 -8.49 6.48
CA THR A 114 -13.84 -9.34 7.69
C THR A 114 -14.94 -9.00 8.71
N ARG A 115 -15.80 -8.00 8.45
CA ARG A 115 -16.91 -7.60 9.35
C ARG A 115 -18.29 -8.17 8.98
N TYR A 116 -18.36 -9.24 8.19
CA TYR A 116 -19.60 -9.97 7.90
C TYR A 116 -19.69 -11.31 8.61
#